data_AF-A0A7S0V352-F1
#
_entry.id   AF-A0A7S0V352-F1
#
_cell.length_a   1.000
_cell.length_b   1.000
_cell.length_c   1.000
_cell.angle_alpha   90.00
_cell.angle_beta   90.00
_cell.angle_gamma   90.00
#
_symmetry.space_group_name_H-M   'P 1'
#
loop_
_entity.id
_entity.type
_entity.pdbx_description
1 polymer ?
#
loop_
_entity_poly.entity_id
_entity_poly.type
_entity_poly.pdbx_seq_one_letter_code
_entity_poly.pdbx_strand_id
1 'polypeptide(L)'
;VMGRAATTARMALFEAYEDQLKASFKDLEDKVERLQNPHAEGEDALVKGANQDVEEAEEVLAKMEMEIRSVKSDIKAKLQAKVRLHKEHLRETKETLRLRSARAEETASRNSLMGG
;
A
#
# COMPACT_ATOMS: atom_id res chain seq x y z
N VAL A 1 30.87 -22.33 -6.57
CA VAL A 1 30.11 -21.59 -7.63
C VAL A 1 28.62 -21.37 -7.28
N MET A 2 28.06 -21.99 -6.23
CA MET A 2 26.63 -21.89 -5.86
C MET A 2 26.11 -20.52 -5.37
N GLY A 3 26.97 -19.54 -5.07
CA GLY A 3 26.53 -18.26 -4.46
C GLY A 3 25.82 -17.29 -5.40
N ARG A 4 26.25 -17.19 -6.67
CA ARG A 4 25.72 -16.17 -7.61
C ARG A 4 24.29 -16.47 -8.07
N ALA A 5 23.99 -17.72 -8.40
CA ALA A 5 22.66 -18.11 -8.87
C ALA A 5 21.56 -17.88 -7.83
N ALA A 6 21.85 -18.15 -6.55
CA ALA A 6 20.92 -17.91 -5.45
C ALA A 6 20.65 -16.41 -5.22
N THR A 7 21.66 -15.55 -5.40
CA THR A 7 21.47 -14.09 -5.31
C THR A 7 20.61 -13.57 -6.46
N THR A 8 20.86 -14.01 -7.69
CA THR A 8 20.06 -13.60 -8.86
C THR A 8 18.60 -14.02 -8.75
N ALA A 9 18.33 -15.26 -8.31
CA ALA A 9 16.96 -15.74 -8.11
C ALA A 9 16.19 -14.91 -7.07
N ARG A 10 16.86 -14.51 -5.97
CA ARG A 10 16.24 -13.66 -4.93
C ARG A 10 16.02 -12.24 -5.37
N MET A 11 16.89 -11.69 -6.22
CA MET A 11 16.66 -10.38 -6.81
C MET A 11 15.44 -10.40 -7.72
N ALA A 12 15.29 -11.43 -8.56
CA ALA A 12 14.10 -11.60 -9.38
C ALA A 12 12.81 -11.75 -8.53
N LEU A 13 12.87 -12.46 -7.41
CA LEU A 13 11.75 -12.58 -6.49
C LEU A 13 11.40 -11.24 -5.82
N PHE A 14 12.42 -10.47 -5.43
CA PHE A 14 12.22 -9.12 -4.90
C PHE A 14 11.58 -8.20 -5.94
N GLU A 15 12.03 -8.25 -7.19
CA GLU A 15 11.47 -7.47 -8.30
C GLU A 15 10.00 -7.85 -8.55
N ALA A 16 9.66 -9.14 -8.53
CA ALA A 16 8.27 -9.58 -8.64
C ALA A 16 7.38 -9.05 -7.49
N TYR A 17 7.88 -9.06 -6.25
CA TYR A 17 7.16 -8.46 -5.13
C TYR A 17 7.07 -6.93 -5.25
N GLU A 18 8.12 -6.28 -5.75
CA GLU A 18 8.12 -4.83 -6.01
C GLU A 18 7.05 -4.45 -7.04
N ASP A 19 6.89 -5.25 -8.10
CA ASP A 19 5.88 -5.03 -9.13
C ASP A 19 4.46 -5.29 -8.61
N GLN A 20 4.27 -6.34 -7.81
CA GLN A 20 2.99 -6.57 -7.11
C GLN A 20 2.65 -5.39 -6.19
N LEU A 21 3.61 -4.90 -5.41
CA LEU A 21 3.40 -3.78 -4.51
C LEU A 21 3.04 -2.49 -5.27
N LYS A 22 3.68 -2.24 -6.42
CA LYS A 22 3.34 -1.09 -7.27
C LYS A 22 1.93 -1.18 -7.83
N ALA A 23 1.48 -2.37 -8.23
CA ALA A 23 0.10 -2.58 -8.69
C ALA A 23 -0.89 -2.29 -7.55
N SER A 24 -0.62 -2.81 -6.34
CA SER A 24 -1.43 -2.54 -5.15
C SER A 24 -1.47 -1.05 -4.78
N PHE A 25 -0.33 -0.34 -4.87
CA PHE A 25 -0.30 1.11 -4.64
C PHE A 25 -1.14 1.88 -5.64
N LYS A 26 -1.06 1.52 -6.92
CA LYS A 26 -1.87 2.17 -7.95
C LYS A 26 -3.37 2.00 -7.68
N ASP A 27 -3.79 0.78 -7.36
CA ASP A 27 -5.20 0.50 -7.07
C ASP A 27 -5.68 1.22 -5.80
N LEU A 28 -4.83 1.26 -4.76
CA LEU A 28 -5.09 1.99 -3.53
C LEU A 28 -5.20 3.50 -3.78
N GLU A 29 -4.27 4.09 -4.52
CA GLU A 29 -4.27 5.51 -4.87
C GLU A 29 -5.50 5.89 -5.69
N ASP A 30 -5.87 5.09 -6.69
CA ASP A 30 -7.07 5.28 -7.51
C ASP A 30 -8.34 5.27 -6.63
N LYS A 31 -8.44 4.34 -5.67
CA LYS A 31 -9.56 4.29 -4.72
C LYS A 31 -9.55 5.49 -3.78
N VAL A 32 -8.40 5.84 -3.23
CA VAL A 32 -8.23 7.00 -2.35
C VAL A 32 -8.61 8.28 -3.09
N GLU A 33 -8.21 8.46 -4.35
CA GLU A 33 -8.61 9.58 -5.21
C GLU A 33 -10.12 9.68 -5.40
N ARG A 34 -10.81 8.55 -5.63
CA ARG A 34 -12.27 8.53 -5.75
C ARG A 34 -12.98 8.97 -4.46
N LEU A 35 -12.36 8.76 -3.28
CA LEU A 35 -12.86 9.25 -1.99
C LEU A 35 -12.73 10.78 -1.81
N GLN A 36 -12.17 11.53 -2.77
CA GLN A 36 -12.19 13.00 -2.71
C GLN A 36 -13.61 13.57 -2.81
N ASN A 37 -14.56 12.82 -3.37
CA ASN A 37 -15.93 13.27 -3.58
C ASN A 37 -16.90 12.49 -2.65
N PRO A 38 -17.17 12.99 -1.43
CA PRO A 38 -17.88 12.28 -0.34
C PRO A 38 -19.40 12.08 -0.57
N HIS A 39 -19.83 12.09 -1.83
CA HIS A 39 -21.22 11.90 -2.25
C HIS A 39 -21.35 10.83 -3.35
N ALA A 40 -20.26 10.15 -3.69
CA ALA A 40 -20.31 9.05 -4.64
C ALA A 40 -20.99 7.83 -3.99
N GLU A 41 -22.01 7.29 -4.65
CA GLU A 41 -22.58 6.00 -4.26
C GLU A 41 -21.46 4.94 -4.21
N GLY A 42 -21.41 4.16 -3.13
CA GLY A 42 -20.41 3.10 -2.95
C GLY A 42 -19.13 3.51 -2.20
N GLU A 43 -19.14 4.63 -1.49
CA GLU A 43 -18.02 5.07 -0.65
C GLU A 43 -17.57 4.02 0.39
N ASP A 44 -18.50 3.43 1.14
CA ASP A 44 -18.18 2.38 2.13
C ASP A 44 -17.46 1.18 1.47
N ALA A 45 -17.87 0.83 0.25
CA ALA A 45 -17.23 -0.23 -0.52
C ALA A 45 -15.83 0.17 -1.00
N LEU A 46 -15.64 1.44 -1.38
CA LEU A 46 -14.32 1.99 -1.73
C LEU A 46 -13.38 2.03 -0.52
N VAL A 47 -13.85 2.50 0.64
CA VAL A 47 -13.07 2.51 1.89
C VAL A 47 -12.69 1.09 2.29
N LYS A 48 -13.63 0.14 2.26
CA LYS A 48 -13.35 -1.26 2.55
C LYS A 48 -12.34 -1.86 1.57
N GLY A 49 -12.50 -1.60 0.28
CA GLY A 49 -11.57 -2.05 -0.76
C GLY A 49 -10.18 -1.44 -0.59
N ALA A 50 -10.08 -0.16 -0.23
CA ALA A 50 -8.80 0.50 0.03
C ALA A 50 -8.11 -0.08 1.29
N ASN A 51 -8.86 -0.39 2.35
CA ASN A 51 -8.29 -1.05 3.53
C ASN A 51 -7.76 -2.47 3.20
N GLN A 52 -8.44 -3.20 2.33
CA GLN A 52 -7.95 -4.51 1.85
C GLN A 52 -6.65 -4.37 1.06
N ASP A 53 -6.54 -3.38 0.17
CA ASP A 53 -5.29 -3.14 -0.57
C ASP A 53 -4.14 -2.75 0.37
N VAL A 54 -4.43 -2.00 1.44
CA VAL A 54 -3.44 -1.67 2.48
C VAL A 54 -2.92 -2.95 3.15
N GLU A 55 -3.81 -3.86 3.53
CA GLU A 55 -3.41 -5.15 4.13
C GLU A 55 -2.55 -5.98 3.15
N GLU A 56 -2.91 -6.03 1.87
CA GLU A 56 -2.11 -6.71 0.84
C GLU A 56 -0.74 -6.06 0.68
N ALA A 57 -0.67 -4.72 0.60
CA ALA A 57 0.59 -4.00 0.50
C ALA A 57 1.50 -4.24 1.71
N GLU A 58 0.94 -4.30 2.92
CA GLU A 58 1.68 -4.65 4.14
C GLU A 58 2.21 -6.09 4.10
N GLU A 59 1.42 -7.04 3.59
CA GLU A 59 1.84 -8.43 3.42
C GLU A 59 3.00 -8.55 2.41
N VAL A 60 2.90 -7.87 1.27
CA VAL A 60 3.96 -7.87 0.24
C VAL A 60 5.22 -7.22 0.78
N LEU A 61 5.11 -6.10 1.49
CA LEU A 61 6.25 -5.47 2.17
C LEU A 61 6.93 -6.42 3.17
N ALA A 62 6.15 -7.16 3.95
CA ALA A 62 6.69 -8.15 4.89
C ALA A 62 7.46 -9.26 4.15
N LYS A 63 6.95 -9.75 3.01
CA LYS A 63 7.63 -10.73 2.14
C LYS A 63 8.95 -10.15 1.59
N MET A 64 8.96 -8.92 1.09
CA MET A 64 10.16 -8.23 0.64
C MET A 64 11.22 -8.13 1.75
N GLU A 65 10.82 -7.82 2.98
CA GLU A 65 11.72 -7.77 4.13
C GLU A 65 12.30 -9.14 4.49
N MET A 66 11.51 -10.20 4.37
CA MET A 66 11.99 -11.57 4.59
C MET A 66 13.09 -11.95 3.60
N GLU A 67 12.89 -11.62 2.32
CA GLU A 67 13.89 -11.90 1.29
C GLU A 67 15.18 -11.11 1.52
N ILE A 68 15.08 -9.81 1.85
CA ILE A 68 16.23 -8.95 2.14
C ILE A 68 17.07 -9.49 3.31
N ARG A 69 16.46 -10.01 4.38
CA ARG A 69 17.21 -10.57 5.52
C ARG A 69 18.16 -11.66 5.08
N SER A 70 17.77 -12.40 4.05
CA SER A 70 18.49 -13.56 3.54
C SER A 70 19.56 -13.18 2.49
N VAL A 71 19.58 -11.93 2.00
CA VAL A 71 20.60 -11.42 1.07
C VAL A 71 21.88 -11.05 1.84
N LYS A 72 23.03 -11.60 1.41
CA LYS A 72 24.37 -11.21 1.89
C LYS A 72 25.07 -10.42 0.77
N SER A 73 25.14 -9.08 0.85
CA SER A 73 25.99 -8.21 0.01
C SER A 73 25.63 -6.72 0.16
N ASP A 74 26.40 -5.84 -0.47
CA ASP A 74 26.16 -4.40 -0.66
C ASP A 74 24.79 -4.06 -1.27
N ILE A 75 24.16 -5.02 -1.97
CA ILE A 75 22.82 -4.84 -2.56
C ILE A 75 21.75 -4.76 -1.47
N LYS A 76 21.99 -5.38 -0.30
CA LYS A 76 21.06 -5.37 0.83
C LYS A 76 20.69 -3.95 1.26
N ALA A 77 21.68 -3.05 1.35
CA ALA A 77 21.44 -1.67 1.74
C ALA A 77 20.53 -0.93 0.73
N LYS A 78 20.71 -1.18 -0.57
CA LYS A 78 19.87 -0.61 -1.63
C LYS A 78 18.43 -1.12 -1.54
N LEU A 79 18.24 -2.42 -1.34
CA LEU A 79 16.90 -3.02 -1.20
C LEU A 79 16.20 -2.56 0.08
N GLN A 80 16.93 -2.40 1.18
CA GLN A 80 16.41 -1.81 2.42
C GLN A 80 15.96 -0.36 2.23
N ALA A 81 16.73 0.44 1.48
CA ALA A 81 16.34 1.81 1.15
C ALA A 81 15.03 1.84 0.34
N LYS A 82 14.89 0.96 -0.67
CA LYS A 82 13.63 0.82 -1.43
C LYS A 82 12.45 0.46 -0.54
N VAL A 83 12.58 -0.55 0.32
CA VAL A 83 11.50 -0.95 1.24
C VAL A 83 11.12 0.18 2.20
N ARG A 84 12.09 0.96 2.69
CA ARG A 84 11.81 2.13 3.53
C ARG A 84 10.97 3.18 2.79
N LEU A 85 11.31 3.47 1.54
CA LEU A 85 10.53 4.39 0.70
C LEU A 85 9.10 3.89 0.49
N HIS A 86 8.93 2.60 0.19
CA HIS A 86 7.61 2.02 0.03
C HIS A 86 6.79 2.04 1.35
N LYS A 87 7.43 1.82 2.50
CA LYS A 87 6.76 1.94 3.81
C LYS A 87 6.32 3.35 4.12
N GLU A 88 7.17 4.33 3.80
CA GLU A 88 6.84 5.75 3.94
C GLU A 88 5.66 6.13 3.05
N HIS A 89 5.69 5.71 1.79
CA HIS A 89 4.61 5.92 0.85
C HIS A 89 3.28 5.31 1.33
N LEU A 90 3.30 4.04 1.75
CA LEU A 90 2.11 3.38 2.31
C LEU A 90 1.56 4.12 3.53
N ARG A 91 2.44 4.62 4.42
CA ARG A 91 2.04 5.41 5.59
C ARG A 91 1.31 6.70 5.18
N GLU A 92 1.81 7.40 4.18
CA GLU A 92 1.20 8.64 3.66
C GLU A 92 -0.15 8.36 3.01
N THR A 93 -0.25 7.29 2.22
CA THR A 93 -1.50 6.88 1.58
C THR A 93 -2.53 6.44 2.62
N LYS A 94 -2.12 5.72 3.68
CA LYS A 94 -2.99 5.35 4.81
C LYS A 94 -3.53 6.57 5.56
N GLU A 95 -2.69 7.55 5.85
CA GLU A 95 -3.16 8.78 6.51
C GLU A 95 -4.13 9.54 5.59
N THR A 96 -3.86 9.58 4.29
CA THR A 96 -4.77 10.18 3.32
C THR A 96 -6.12 9.46 3.28
N LEU A 97 -6.12 8.12 3.26
CA LEU A 97 -7.34 7.30 3.34
C LEU A 97 -8.13 7.64 4.61
N ARG A 98 -7.46 7.67 5.77
CA ARG A 98 -8.08 7.98 7.07
C ARG A 98 -8.73 9.36 7.11
N LEU A 99 -8.04 10.37 6.55
CA LEU A 99 -8.57 11.74 6.48
C LEU A 99 -9.78 11.84 5.56
N ARG A 100 -9.76 11.13 4.41
CA ARG A 100 -10.87 11.14 3.44
C ARG A 100 -12.08 10.38 3.99
N SER A 101 -11.87 9.21 4.60
CA SER A 101 -12.96 8.44 5.20
C SER A 101 -13.63 9.18 6.37
N ALA A 102 -12.85 9.84 7.24
CA ALA A 102 -13.41 10.61 8.35
C ALA A 102 -14.26 11.81 7.87
N ARG A 103 -13.83 12.49 6.79
CA ARG A 103 -14.58 13.60 6.20
C ARG A 103 -15.93 13.15 5.62
N ALA A 104 -15.96 11.96 5.05
CA ALA A 104 -17.17 11.38 4.50
C ALA A 104 -18.21 11.08 5.59
N GLU A 105 -17.79 10.45 6.69
CA GLU A 105 -18.64 10.15 7.85
C GLU A 105 -19.24 11.42 8.47
N GLU A 106 -18.44 12.49 8.59
CA GLU A 106 -18.90 13.78 9.10
C GLU A 106 -19.98 14.41 8.20
N THR A 107 -19.78 14.33 6.88
CA THR A 107 -20.71 14.90 5.90
C THR A 107 -22.04 14.13 5.88
N ALA A 108 -21.99 12.79 5.94
CA ALA A 108 -23.16 11.94 6.05
C ALA A 108 -23.97 12.21 7.33
N SER A 109 -23.28 12.34 8.47
CA SER A 109 -23.90 12.67 9.76
C SER A 109 -24.59 14.04 9.74
N ARG A 110 -23.95 15.05 9.15
CA ARG A 110 -24.51 16.40 9.02
C ARG A 110 -25.75 16.43 8.12
N ASN A 111 -25.73 15.70 7.00
CA ASN A 111 -26.86 15.63 6.08
C ASN A 111 -28.08 14.96 6.75
N SER A 112 -27.84 13.97 7.60
CA SER A 112 -28.88 13.25 8.35
C SER A 112 -29.52 14.12 9.45
N LEU A 113 -28.78 15.09 10.00
CA LEU A 113 -29.26 15.98 11.06
C LEU A 113 -30.05 17.20 10.55
N MET A 114 -29.85 17.60 9.29
CA MET A 114 -30.49 18.77 8.65
C MET A 114 -31.75 18.42 7.84
N GLY A 115 -32.02 17.12 7.64
CA GLY A 115 -33.11 16.62 6.79
C GLY A 115 -34.31 16.00 7.53
N GLY A 116 -34.46 16.27 8.84
CA GLY A 116 -35.58 15.82 9.67
C GLY A 116 -36.62 16.88 9.91
#